data_AF-A0A7Y0G7N1-F1
#
_entry.id   AF-A0A7Y0G7N1-F1
#
_cell.length_a   1.000
_cell.length_b   1.000
_cell.length_c   1.000
_cell.angle_alpha   90.00
_cell.angle_beta   90.00
_cell.angle_gamma   90.00
#
_symmetry.space_group_name_H-M   'P 1'
#
loop_
_entity.id
_entity.type
_entity.pdbx_description
1 polymer ?
#
loop_
_entity_poly.entity_id
_entity_poly.type
_entity_poly.pdbx_seq_one_letter_code
_entity_poly.pdbx_strand_id
1 'polypeptide(L)'
;MRRVFASLLVGLFAAALLLFGAALWWLHEPMVLRLQPGNLVIDLEIEPGTSASGVAGVIVASGADVPVLLLQTWFRFSGQARLIKAGSYELVPGTSPRRLLSMLVRGEETLKSVTLVEGWTFLQVRAALQKSEQLAPETIGLEPEIIMEKLGRPGLHPEGRFFPDTYTYAKGSSDLAVLKRAARAMDKRLDAAWSLRSADTPLKSPEQALILASIVEKETGKPSDRAQIGGVFTNRLRLGMPLQTDPTVIYGLGTRFDGNL
;
A
#
# COMPACT_ATOMS: atom_id res chain seq x y z
N MET A 1 64.53 23.01 0.72
CA MET A 1 63.27 22.91 -0.07
C MET A 1 62.57 21.54 0.05
N ARG A 2 63.23 20.39 -0.23
CA ARG A 2 62.57 19.05 -0.17
C ARG A 2 61.96 18.67 1.18
N ARG A 3 62.62 19.01 2.31
CA ARG A 3 62.09 18.71 3.66
C ARG A 3 60.84 19.53 4.03
N VAL A 4 60.80 20.81 3.62
CA VAL A 4 59.65 21.69 3.83
C VAL A 4 58.45 21.24 2.99
N PHE A 5 58.71 20.83 1.75
CA PHE A 5 57.67 20.26 0.88
C PHE A 5 57.13 18.93 1.42
N ALA A 6 58.00 18.05 1.91
CA ALA A 6 57.59 16.79 2.54
C ALA A 6 56.76 17.02 3.82
N SER A 7 57.13 17.98 4.68
CA SER A 7 56.34 18.31 5.87
C SER A 7 54.97 18.90 5.53
N LEU A 8 54.86 19.70 4.46
CA LEU A 8 53.59 20.24 3.98
C LEU A 8 52.66 19.14 3.45
N LEU A 9 53.21 18.19 2.67
CA LEU A 9 52.46 17.03 2.18
C LEU A 9 51.95 16.14 3.32
N VAL A 10 52.79 15.87 4.32
CA VAL A 10 52.41 15.09 5.50
C VAL A 10 51.32 15.81 6.30
N GLY A 11 51.44 17.13 6.49
CA GLY A 11 50.41 17.94 7.15
C GLY A 11 49.07 17.92 6.41
N LEU A 12 49.10 18.06 5.08
CA LEU A 12 47.89 17.99 4.24
C LEU A 12 47.22 16.60 4.31
N PHE A 13 48.03 15.54 4.28
CA PHE A 13 47.53 14.17 4.39
C PHE A 13 46.90 13.90 5.78
N ALA A 14 47.55 14.34 6.85
CA ALA A 14 47.01 14.23 8.20
C ALA A 14 45.69 15.01 8.35
N ALA A 15 45.59 16.22 7.79
CA ALA A 15 44.35 16.99 7.77
C ALA A 15 43.25 16.29 6.98
N ALA A 16 43.57 15.69 5.83
CA ALA A 16 42.61 14.93 5.04
C ALA A 16 42.09 13.69 5.80
N LEU A 17 42.97 12.98 6.50
CA LEU A 17 42.58 11.84 7.35
C LEU A 17 41.67 12.26 8.51
N LEU A 18 41.95 13.39 9.15
CA LEU A 18 41.11 13.93 10.22
C LEU A 18 39.73 14.33 9.71
N LEU A 19 39.66 15.02 8.56
CA LEU A 19 38.40 15.36 7.90
C LEU A 19 37.61 14.12 7.50
N PHE A 20 38.29 13.09 6.99
CA PHE A 20 37.66 11.82 6.64
C PHE A 20 37.12 11.09 7.87
N GLY A 21 37.89 11.05 8.97
CA GLY A 21 37.46 10.49 10.25
C GLY A 21 36.26 11.23 10.83
N ALA A 22 36.27 12.56 10.81
CA ALA A 22 35.15 13.38 11.26
C ALA A 22 33.89 13.16 10.41
N ALA A 23 34.04 13.02 9.08
CA ALA A 23 32.93 12.71 8.19
C ALA A 23 32.33 11.33 8.48
N LEU A 24 33.17 10.29 8.66
CA LEU A 24 32.71 8.95 9.02
C LEU A 24 32.01 8.93 10.38
N TRP A 25 32.54 9.65 11.36
CA TRP A 25 31.93 9.76 12.67
C TRP A 25 30.54 10.42 12.59
N TRP A 26 30.44 11.55 11.90
CA TRP A 26 29.17 12.27 11.69
C TRP A 26 28.10 11.40 10.99
N LEU A 27 28.49 10.51 10.07
CA LEU A 27 27.55 9.59 9.41
C LEU A 27 26.91 8.57 10.35
N HIS A 28 27.56 8.28 11.48
CA HIS A 28 27.09 7.34 12.49
C HIS A 28 26.44 8.05 13.68
N GLU A 29 26.77 9.31 13.92
CA GLU A 29 26.12 10.11 14.97
C GLU A 29 24.63 10.34 14.66
N PRO A 30 23.73 10.10 15.63
CA PRO A 30 22.32 10.43 15.49
C PRO A 30 22.09 11.91 15.20
N MET A 31 21.23 12.19 14.23
CA MET A 31 20.80 13.57 13.98
C MET A 31 19.87 14.02 15.11
N VAL A 32 20.02 15.27 15.54
CA VAL A 32 19.07 15.88 16.47
C VAL A 32 17.80 16.20 15.71
N LEU A 33 16.65 15.79 16.24
CA LEU A 33 15.33 16.02 15.63
C LEU A 33 14.55 17.01 16.47
N ARG A 34 14.03 18.06 15.83
CA ARG A 34 13.15 19.05 16.45
C ARG A 34 11.71 18.57 16.32
N LEU A 35 11.28 17.81 17.33
CA LEU A 35 9.92 17.30 17.41
C LEU A 35 8.93 18.39 17.84
N GLN A 36 7.74 18.39 17.25
CA GLN A 36 6.63 19.22 17.72
C GLN A 36 6.04 18.65 19.02
N PRO A 37 5.51 19.47 19.94
CA PRO A 37 4.92 18.99 21.19
C PRO A 37 3.80 17.96 20.92
N GLY A 38 3.97 16.74 21.41
CA GLY A 38 3.02 15.63 21.20
C GLY A 38 3.43 14.62 20.11
N ASN A 39 4.44 14.93 19.29
CA ASN A 39 4.95 14.01 18.27
C ASN A 39 6.19 13.23 18.77
N LEU A 40 6.23 11.93 18.46
CA LEU A 40 7.37 11.05 18.77
C LEU A 40 8.33 10.87 17.60
N VAL A 41 7.92 11.28 16.40
CA VAL A 41 8.65 11.14 15.13
C VAL A 41 8.45 12.39 14.25
N ILE A 42 9.32 12.58 13.26
CA ILE A 42 9.14 13.57 12.19
C ILE A 42 8.57 12.87 10.95
N ASP A 43 7.42 13.34 10.47
CA ASP A 43 6.86 12.90 9.21
C ASP A 43 7.56 13.58 8.03
N LEU A 44 8.09 12.78 7.11
CA LEU A 44 8.74 13.22 5.88
C LEU A 44 7.89 12.78 4.69
N GLU A 45 7.54 13.73 3.84
CA GLU A 45 6.82 13.46 2.60
C GLU A 45 7.69 13.89 1.42
N ILE A 46 8.08 12.91 0.58
CA ILE A 46 8.94 13.13 -0.57
C ILE A 46 8.11 12.93 -1.84
N GLU A 47 7.87 14.01 -2.56
CA GLU A 47 7.10 13.97 -3.81
C GLU A 47 7.88 13.26 -4.94
N PRO A 48 7.19 12.55 -5.86
CA PRO A 48 7.79 12.02 -7.07
C PRO A 48 8.51 13.10 -7.88
N GLY A 49 9.74 12.81 -8.30
CA GLY A 49 10.56 13.75 -9.07
C GLY A 49 11.39 14.73 -8.24
N THR A 50 11.28 14.69 -6.90
CA THR A 50 12.15 15.48 -6.01
C THR A 50 13.62 15.03 -6.17
N SER A 51 14.52 15.97 -6.48
CA SER A 51 15.95 15.67 -6.56
C SER A 51 16.53 15.32 -5.18
N ALA A 52 17.61 14.53 -5.12
CA ALA A 52 18.29 14.22 -3.85
C ALA A 52 18.66 15.49 -3.05
N SER A 53 19.03 16.58 -3.73
CA SER A 53 19.29 17.86 -3.08
C SER A 53 18.03 18.52 -2.49
N GLY A 54 16.90 18.37 -3.18
CA GLY A 54 15.58 18.79 -2.69
C GLY A 54 15.12 17.97 -1.50
N VAL A 55 15.32 16.65 -1.54
CA VAL A 55 15.03 15.73 -0.42
C VAL A 55 15.77 16.16 0.85
N ALA A 56 17.05 16.53 0.73
CA ALA A 56 17.80 17.05 1.87
C ALA A 56 17.20 18.34 2.45
N GLY A 57 16.67 19.22 1.60
CA GLY A 57 15.96 20.43 2.02
C GLY A 57 14.67 20.11 2.77
N VAL A 58 13.86 19.17 2.25
CA VAL A 58 12.63 18.70 2.91
C VAL A 58 12.93 18.15 4.30
N ILE A 59 13.97 17.31 4.44
CA ILE A 59 14.35 16.69 5.71
C ILE A 59 14.68 17.73 6.79
N VAL A 60 15.44 18.76 6.43
CA VAL A 60 15.80 19.85 7.36
C VAL A 60 14.58 20.72 7.66
N ALA A 61 13.75 21.02 6.65
CA ALA A 61 12.53 21.80 6.83
C ALA A 61 11.50 21.11 7.73
N SER A 62 11.43 19.77 7.68
CA SER A 62 10.56 18.96 8.56
C SER A 62 11.07 18.86 10.00
N GLY A 63 12.29 19.32 10.29
CA GLY A 63 12.82 19.45 11.66
C GLY A 63 14.07 18.64 11.97
N ALA A 64 14.74 18.02 10.98
CA ALA A 64 16.06 17.44 11.22
C ALA A 64 17.10 18.57 11.40
N ASP A 65 17.72 18.65 12.57
CA ASP A 65 18.69 19.69 12.92
C ASP A 65 20.08 19.34 12.39
N VAL A 66 20.21 19.48 11.08
CA VAL A 66 21.42 19.17 10.34
C VAL A 66 21.65 20.20 9.24
N PRO A 67 22.89 20.64 8.99
CA PRO A 67 23.18 21.51 7.87
C PRO A 67 22.80 20.84 6.54
N VAL A 68 21.91 21.49 5.77
CA VAL A 68 21.42 20.97 4.48
C VAL A 68 22.54 20.62 3.52
N LEU A 69 23.62 21.42 3.49
CA LEU A 69 24.80 21.19 2.63
C LEU A 69 25.54 19.89 2.98
N LEU A 70 25.62 19.51 4.26
CA LEU A 70 26.25 18.25 4.67
C LEU A 70 25.44 17.05 4.19
N LEU A 71 24.11 17.14 4.29
CA LEU A 71 23.23 16.07 3.84
C LEU A 71 23.23 15.94 2.30
N GLN A 72 23.21 17.06 1.58
CA GLN A 72 23.33 17.10 0.12
C GLN A 72 24.65 16.51 -0.37
N THR A 73 25.76 16.88 0.27
CA THR A 73 27.08 16.35 -0.06
C THR A 73 27.14 14.85 0.22
N TRP A 74 26.65 14.39 1.37
CA TRP A 74 26.56 12.97 1.69
C TRP A 74 25.76 12.18 0.63
N PHE A 75 24.55 12.62 0.28
CA PHE A 75 23.73 11.95 -0.73
C PHE A 75 24.47 11.85 -2.07
N ARG A 76 25.17 12.91 -2.49
CA ARG A 76 25.95 12.92 -3.73
C ARG A 76 27.17 11.98 -3.66
N PHE A 77 27.96 12.05 -2.59
CA PHE A 77 29.17 11.22 -2.41
C PHE A 77 28.87 9.75 -2.18
N SER A 78 27.70 9.42 -1.62
CA SER A 78 27.28 8.04 -1.41
C SER A 78 27.14 7.22 -2.70
N GLY A 79 26.97 7.88 -3.85
CA GLY A 79 26.63 7.25 -5.13
C GLY A 79 25.17 6.76 -5.22
N GLN A 80 24.37 6.91 -4.15
CA GLN A 80 23.00 6.39 -4.06
C GLN A 80 21.93 7.46 -4.26
N ALA A 81 22.32 8.71 -4.57
CA ALA A 81 21.39 9.83 -4.76
C ALA A 81 20.23 9.52 -5.73
N ARG A 82 20.48 8.75 -6.80
CA ARG A 82 19.47 8.37 -7.80
C ARG A 82 18.56 7.22 -7.35
N LEU A 83 18.93 6.52 -6.29
CA LEU A 83 18.19 5.38 -5.74
C LEU A 83 17.23 5.78 -4.63
N ILE A 84 17.25 7.05 -4.20
CA ILE A 84 16.31 7.60 -3.23
C ILE A 84 14.90 7.51 -3.82
N LYS A 85 14.00 6.87 -3.09
CA LYS A 85 12.61 6.70 -3.49
C LYS A 85 11.73 7.82 -2.93
N ALA A 86 10.81 8.28 -3.76
CA ALA A 86 9.69 9.10 -3.28
C ALA A 86 8.78 8.25 -2.38
N GLY A 87 8.11 8.88 -1.42
CA GLY A 87 7.30 8.17 -0.42
C GLY A 87 7.15 8.96 0.88
N SER A 88 6.40 8.38 1.81
CA SER A 88 6.25 8.90 3.17
C SER A 88 7.09 8.11 4.16
N TYR A 89 7.89 8.79 4.96
CA TYR A 89 8.83 8.20 5.89
C TYR A 89 8.66 8.82 7.27
N GLU A 90 8.80 8.01 8.31
CA GLU A 90 8.90 8.51 9.69
C GLU A 90 10.35 8.51 10.15
N LEU A 91 10.84 9.68 10.56
CA LEU A 91 12.17 9.83 11.13
C LEU A 91 12.08 9.76 12.65
N VAL A 92 12.57 8.64 13.19
CA VAL A 92 12.63 8.40 14.64
C VAL A 92 13.89 9.04 15.27
N PRO A 93 13.83 9.51 16.52
CA PRO A 93 15.02 9.90 17.27
C PRO A 93 16.06 8.78 17.28
N GLY A 94 17.34 9.13 17.15
CA GLY A 94 18.40 8.14 17.00
C GLY A 94 18.79 7.83 15.54
N THR A 95 18.05 8.34 14.55
CA THR A 95 18.40 8.11 13.14
C THR A 95 19.64 8.91 12.73
N SER A 96 20.68 8.21 12.24
CA SER A 96 21.90 8.83 11.69
C SER A 96 21.77 9.14 10.18
N PRO A 97 22.62 10.01 9.61
CA PRO A 97 22.58 10.32 8.18
C PRO A 97 22.77 9.09 7.27
N ARG A 98 23.58 8.11 7.71
CA ARG A 98 23.75 6.84 7.01
C ARG A 98 22.48 6.00 7.03
N ARG A 99 21.82 5.90 8.20
CA ARG A 99 20.57 5.16 8.34
C ARG A 99 19.45 5.80 7.53
N LEU A 100 19.31 7.12 7.62
CA LEU A 100 18.37 7.91 6.82
C LEU A 100 18.52 7.60 5.32
N LEU A 101 19.73 7.72 4.77
CA LEU A 101 19.94 7.41 3.34
C LEU A 101 19.58 5.96 3.02
N SER A 102 19.95 5.00 3.87
CA SER A 102 19.58 3.59 3.66
C SER A 102 18.07 3.38 3.65
N MET A 103 17.34 4.09 4.52
CA MET A 103 15.87 4.03 4.64
C MET A 103 15.21 4.55 3.36
N LEU A 104 15.68 5.71 2.88
CA LEU A 104 15.23 6.35 1.64
C LEU A 104 15.54 5.53 0.38
N VAL A 105 16.70 4.88 0.33
CA VAL A 105 17.12 4.06 -0.82
C VAL A 105 16.37 2.73 -0.83
N ARG A 106 16.14 2.12 0.34
CA ARG A 106 15.35 0.89 0.45
C ARG A 106 13.87 1.13 0.22
N GLY A 107 13.38 2.35 0.48
CA GLY A 107 11.94 2.65 0.50
C GLY A 107 11.27 2.04 1.71
N GLU A 108 11.92 2.16 2.88
CA GLU A 108 11.31 1.79 4.15
C GLU A 108 10.28 2.87 4.55
N GLU A 109 9.25 2.99 3.71
CA GLU A 109 8.16 3.95 3.86
C GLU A 109 7.21 3.51 4.99
N THR A 110 6.62 4.48 5.67
CA THR A 110 5.53 4.20 6.61
C THR A 110 4.29 3.81 5.83
N LEU A 111 3.94 2.53 5.91
CA LEU A 111 2.74 1.99 5.28
C LEU A 111 1.58 2.01 6.26
N LYS A 112 0.44 2.55 5.81
CA LYS A 112 -0.87 2.34 6.42
C LYS A 112 -1.50 1.09 5.80
N SER A 113 -2.59 0.61 6.39
CA SER A 113 -3.31 -0.56 5.86
C SER A 113 -4.81 -0.33 5.87
N VAL A 114 -5.49 -0.92 4.90
CA VAL A 114 -6.95 -1.04 4.86
C VAL A 114 -7.33 -2.49 4.66
N THR A 115 -8.24 -3.00 5.49
CA THR A 115 -8.73 -4.38 5.42
C THR A 115 -10.08 -4.39 4.71
N LEU A 116 -10.16 -5.16 3.62
CA LEU A 116 -11.42 -5.48 2.95
C LEU A 116 -11.91 -6.82 3.48
N VAL A 117 -13.11 -6.83 4.07
CA VAL A 117 -13.65 -8.03 4.73
C VAL A 117 -14.49 -8.85 3.75
N GLU A 118 -14.49 -10.18 3.93
CA GLU A 118 -15.30 -11.10 3.15
C GLU A 118 -16.80 -10.74 3.21
N GLY A 119 -17.49 -10.98 2.11
CA GLY A 119 -18.93 -10.69 1.99
C GLY A 119 -19.28 -9.21 1.90
N TRP A 120 -18.32 -8.27 1.87
CA TRP A 120 -18.64 -6.87 1.63
C TRP A 120 -19.18 -6.61 0.23
N THR A 121 -20.15 -5.70 0.15
CA THR A 121 -20.58 -5.15 -1.13
C THR A 121 -19.58 -4.12 -1.63
N PHE A 122 -19.60 -3.82 -2.93
CA PHE A 122 -18.76 -2.76 -3.49
C PHE A 122 -18.95 -1.40 -2.78
N LEU A 123 -20.18 -1.09 -2.35
CA LEU A 123 -20.46 0.13 -1.59
C LEU A 123 -19.72 0.14 -0.23
N GLN A 124 -19.69 -1.00 0.47
CA GLN A 124 -18.97 -1.13 1.74
C GLN A 124 -17.46 -1.03 1.54
N VAL A 125 -16.92 -1.63 0.48
CA VAL A 125 -15.51 -1.47 0.09
C VAL A 125 -15.16 0.01 -0.13
N ARG A 126 -15.99 0.75 -0.89
CA ARG A 126 -15.79 2.19 -1.10
C ARG A 126 -15.84 2.98 0.21
N ALA A 127 -16.80 2.69 1.07
CA ALA A 127 -16.92 3.36 2.36
C ALA A 127 -15.69 3.11 3.26
N ALA A 128 -15.10 1.91 3.21
CA ALA A 128 -13.88 1.60 3.95
C ALA A 128 -12.67 2.37 3.41
N LEU A 129 -12.52 2.48 2.09
CA LEU A 129 -11.46 3.26 1.46
C LEU A 129 -11.60 4.76 1.77
N GLN A 130 -12.82 5.29 1.76
CA GLN A 130 -13.08 6.69 2.11
C GLN A 130 -12.76 7.03 3.57
N LYS A 131 -12.92 6.06 4.48
CA LYS A 131 -12.58 6.21 5.91
C LYS A 131 -11.09 5.96 6.21
N SER A 132 -10.32 5.52 5.22
CA SER A 132 -8.91 5.17 5.40
C SER A 132 -8.06 6.43 5.55
N GLU A 133 -7.22 6.48 6.59
CA GLU A 133 -6.36 7.64 6.87
C GLU A 133 -5.34 7.85 5.76
N GLN A 134 -5.14 9.11 5.36
CA GLN A 134 -4.05 9.51 4.47
C GLN A 134 -4.07 8.80 3.09
N LEU A 135 -5.22 8.25 2.68
CA LEU A 135 -5.45 7.70 1.35
C LEU A 135 -6.03 8.81 0.45
N ALA A 136 -5.47 8.98 -0.76
CA ALA A 136 -5.94 9.99 -1.69
C ALA A 136 -7.30 9.57 -2.29
N PRO A 137 -8.35 10.40 -2.16
CA PRO A 137 -9.72 10.04 -2.51
C PRO A 137 -10.04 10.23 -4.01
N GLU A 138 -9.35 9.54 -4.91
CA GLU A 138 -9.56 9.69 -6.36
C GLU A 138 -10.88 9.11 -6.86
N THR A 139 -11.49 8.17 -6.12
CA THR A 139 -12.76 7.56 -6.51
C THR A 139 -13.99 8.18 -5.85
N ILE A 140 -13.83 9.20 -5.00
CA ILE A 140 -14.97 9.91 -4.39
C ILE A 140 -15.77 10.63 -5.47
N GLY A 141 -17.09 10.48 -5.43
CA GLY A 141 -18.01 11.10 -6.40
C GLY A 141 -17.99 10.47 -7.80
N LEU A 142 -17.16 9.46 -8.05
CA LEU A 142 -17.19 8.71 -9.31
C LEU A 142 -18.28 7.64 -9.27
N GLU A 143 -18.94 7.47 -10.42
CA GLU A 143 -19.84 6.36 -10.65
C GLU A 143 -19.07 5.03 -10.75
N PRO A 144 -19.67 3.90 -10.31
CA PRO A 144 -19.04 2.59 -10.35
C PRO A 144 -18.47 2.20 -11.71
N GLU A 145 -19.16 2.54 -12.79
CA GLU A 145 -18.77 2.24 -14.17
C GLU A 145 -17.48 2.95 -14.56
N ILE A 146 -17.35 4.23 -14.20
CA ILE A 146 -16.13 5.03 -14.44
C ILE A 146 -14.95 4.48 -13.65
N ILE A 147 -15.18 4.01 -12.43
CA ILE A 147 -14.13 3.36 -11.63
C ILE A 147 -13.66 2.09 -12.35
N MET A 148 -14.58 1.27 -12.84
CA MET A 148 -14.25 0.04 -13.57
C MET A 148 -13.53 0.33 -14.89
N GLU A 149 -13.90 1.37 -15.62
CA GLU A 149 -13.16 1.85 -16.79
C GLU A 149 -11.72 2.24 -16.44
N LYS A 150 -11.51 3.04 -15.39
CA LYS A 150 -10.17 3.42 -14.90
C LYS A 150 -9.34 2.20 -14.44
N LEU A 151 -9.99 1.13 -14.00
CA LEU A 151 -9.37 -0.14 -13.66
C LEU A 151 -9.05 -1.02 -14.89
N GLY A 152 -9.44 -0.60 -16.10
CA GLY A 152 -9.26 -1.34 -17.34
C GLY A 152 -10.28 -2.45 -17.54
N ARG A 153 -11.48 -2.29 -16.97
CA ARG A 153 -12.56 -3.29 -16.94
C ARG A 153 -13.91 -2.70 -17.39
N PRO A 154 -13.98 -2.05 -18.56
CA PRO A 154 -15.22 -1.43 -19.03
C PRO A 154 -16.34 -2.48 -19.16
N GLY A 155 -17.56 -2.10 -18.77
CA GLY A 155 -18.76 -2.96 -18.88
C GLY A 155 -18.87 -4.09 -17.85
N LEU A 156 -17.88 -4.26 -16.95
CA LEU A 156 -17.98 -5.23 -15.86
C LEU A 156 -18.57 -4.59 -14.60
N HIS A 157 -19.55 -5.25 -14.01
CA HIS A 157 -20.10 -4.84 -12.71
C HIS A 157 -19.06 -5.02 -11.58
N PRO A 158 -18.86 -4.07 -10.66
CA PRO A 158 -17.80 -4.12 -9.65
C PRO A 158 -18.02 -5.15 -8.52
N GLU A 159 -19.24 -5.63 -8.34
CA GLU A 159 -19.61 -6.51 -7.22
C GLU A 159 -18.79 -7.81 -7.19
N GLY A 160 -18.28 -8.16 -6.01
CA GLY A 160 -17.45 -9.36 -5.80
C GLY A 160 -16.09 -9.36 -6.51
N ARG A 161 -15.71 -8.27 -7.20
CA ARG A 161 -14.48 -8.23 -8.01
C ARG A 161 -13.25 -7.72 -7.27
N PHE A 162 -13.34 -7.49 -5.96
CA PHE A 162 -12.22 -7.03 -5.13
C PHE A 162 -11.96 -8.07 -4.05
N PHE A 163 -10.75 -8.64 -4.04
CA PHE A 163 -10.44 -9.74 -3.13
C PHE A 163 -10.38 -9.25 -1.68
N PRO A 164 -11.04 -9.93 -0.73
CA PRO A 164 -10.91 -9.63 0.69
C PRO A 164 -9.49 -9.92 1.18
N ASP A 165 -8.81 -8.89 1.66
CA ASP A 165 -7.45 -8.97 2.23
C ASP A 165 -7.11 -7.65 2.94
N THR A 166 -5.97 -7.62 3.62
CA THR A 166 -5.37 -6.38 4.14
C THR A 166 -4.38 -5.80 3.15
N TYR A 167 -4.70 -4.63 2.62
CA TYR A 167 -3.90 -3.91 1.64
C TYR A 167 -3.10 -2.80 2.31
N THR A 168 -1.78 -2.90 2.26
CA THR A 168 -0.88 -1.82 2.72
C THR A 168 -0.73 -0.75 1.66
N TYR A 169 -0.63 0.52 2.04
CA TYR A 169 -0.45 1.65 1.14
C TYR A 169 0.40 2.73 1.82
N ALA A 170 1.17 3.47 1.02
CA ALA A 170 1.89 4.64 1.51
C ALA A 170 0.92 5.82 1.65
N LYS A 171 1.21 6.77 2.54
CA LYS A 171 0.45 8.03 2.61
C LYS A 171 0.43 8.73 1.24
N GLY A 172 -0.73 9.30 0.90
CA GLY A 172 -0.99 9.92 -0.40
C GLY A 172 -1.26 8.93 -1.54
N SER A 173 -1.20 7.61 -1.29
CA SER A 173 -1.57 6.62 -2.31
C SER A 173 -3.03 6.77 -2.72
N SER A 174 -3.30 6.61 -4.01
CA SER A 174 -4.66 6.61 -4.55
C SER A 174 -5.48 5.40 -4.08
N ASP A 175 -6.72 5.64 -3.68
CA ASP A 175 -7.73 4.60 -3.42
C ASP A 175 -7.97 3.71 -4.66
N LEU A 176 -7.91 4.27 -5.87
CA LEU A 176 -7.95 3.53 -7.14
C LEU A 176 -6.78 2.54 -7.25
N ALA A 177 -5.60 2.87 -6.74
CA ALA A 177 -4.46 1.96 -6.75
C ALA A 177 -4.65 0.77 -5.79
N VAL A 178 -5.33 0.98 -4.65
CA VAL A 178 -5.75 -0.10 -3.76
C VAL A 178 -6.77 -1.00 -4.47
N LEU A 179 -7.82 -0.42 -5.05
CA LEU A 179 -8.83 -1.15 -5.82
C LEU A 179 -8.21 -1.97 -6.95
N LYS A 180 -7.24 -1.42 -7.68
CA LYS A 180 -6.51 -2.10 -8.75
C LYS A 180 -5.76 -3.33 -8.27
N ARG A 181 -5.12 -3.25 -7.09
CA ARG A 181 -4.45 -4.41 -6.48
C ARG A 181 -5.45 -5.45 -6.03
N ALA A 182 -6.53 -5.04 -5.38
CA ALA A 182 -7.59 -5.94 -4.94
C ALA A 182 -8.29 -6.64 -6.11
N ALA A 183 -8.50 -5.95 -7.23
CA ALA A 183 -9.09 -6.51 -8.44
C ALA A 183 -8.18 -7.54 -9.12
N ARG A 184 -6.87 -7.27 -9.16
CA ARG A 184 -5.88 -8.23 -9.68
C ARG A 184 -5.73 -9.46 -8.78
N ALA A 185 -5.76 -9.26 -7.46
CA ALA A 185 -5.77 -10.35 -6.51
C ALA A 185 -7.00 -11.24 -6.71
N MET A 186 -8.16 -10.63 -6.96
CA MET A 186 -9.40 -11.35 -7.21
C MET A 186 -9.33 -12.20 -8.47
N ASP A 187 -8.86 -11.64 -9.60
CA ASP A 187 -8.68 -12.39 -10.85
C ASP A 187 -7.79 -13.61 -10.62
N LYS A 188 -6.63 -13.41 -9.99
CA LYS A 188 -5.69 -14.51 -9.72
C LYS A 188 -6.32 -15.62 -8.88
N ARG A 189 -7.10 -15.26 -7.86
CA ARG A 189 -7.76 -16.22 -6.96
C ARG A 189 -8.90 -16.95 -7.66
N LEU A 190 -9.69 -16.22 -8.46
CA LEU A 190 -10.79 -16.77 -9.23
C LEU A 190 -10.28 -17.71 -10.32
N ASP A 191 -9.25 -17.32 -11.07
CA ASP A 191 -8.62 -18.16 -12.10
C ASP A 191 -8.05 -19.44 -11.51
N ALA A 192 -7.35 -19.33 -10.37
CA ALA A 192 -6.83 -20.50 -9.66
C ALA A 192 -7.96 -21.43 -9.21
N ALA A 193 -9.02 -20.90 -8.57
CA ALA A 193 -10.17 -21.69 -8.16
C ALA A 193 -10.90 -22.33 -9.35
N TRP A 194 -11.06 -21.59 -10.45
CA TRP A 194 -11.69 -22.09 -11.67
C TRP A 194 -10.87 -23.19 -12.35
N SER A 195 -9.54 -23.10 -12.31
CA SER A 195 -8.67 -24.15 -12.85
C SER A 195 -8.74 -25.46 -12.06
N LEU A 196 -9.02 -25.38 -10.76
CA LEU A 196 -9.14 -26.51 -9.83
C LEU A 196 -10.57 -27.04 -9.70
N ARG A 197 -11.53 -26.48 -10.45
CA ARG A 197 -12.94 -26.86 -10.35
C ARG A 197 -13.12 -28.34 -10.73
N SER A 198 -14.16 -28.95 -10.17
CA SER A 198 -14.56 -30.28 -10.61
C SER A 198 -15.09 -30.27 -12.04
N ALA A 199 -14.76 -31.29 -12.83
CA ALA A 199 -15.21 -31.42 -14.22
C ALA A 199 -16.74 -31.58 -14.34
N ASP A 200 -17.41 -32.01 -13.26
CA ASP A 200 -18.87 -32.20 -13.20
C ASP A 200 -19.63 -30.96 -12.69
N THR A 201 -18.95 -29.82 -12.54
CA THR A 201 -19.59 -28.59 -12.07
C THR A 201 -20.69 -28.12 -13.04
N PRO A 202 -21.87 -27.70 -12.54
CA PRO A 202 -22.93 -27.12 -13.38
C PRO A 202 -22.63 -25.69 -13.84
N LEU A 203 -21.55 -25.09 -13.35
CA LEU A 203 -21.17 -23.71 -13.62
C LEU A 203 -20.46 -23.60 -14.98
N LYS A 204 -20.81 -22.56 -15.75
CA LYS A 204 -20.33 -22.38 -17.13
C LYS A 204 -19.17 -21.39 -17.26
N SER A 205 -18.95 -20.55 -16.26
CA SER A 205 -17.91 -19.52 -16.29
C SER A 205 -17.35 -19.21 -14.90
N PRO A 206 -16.13 -18.64 -14.82
CA PRO A 206 -15.58 -18.11 -13.57
C PRO A 206 -16.52 -17.10 -12.90
N GLU A 207 -17.24 -16.30 -13.68
CA GLU A 207 -18.22 -15.35 -13.16
C GLU A 207 -19.38 -16.04 -12.43
N GLN A 208 -19.90 -17.16 -12.95
CA GLN A 208 -20.92 -17.93 -12.24
C GLN A 208 -20.38 -18.55 -10.95
N ALA A 209 -19.11 -18.96 -10.94
CA ALA A 209 -18.45 -19.41 -9.71
C ALA A 209 -18.33 -18.29 -8.68
N LEU A 210 -18.00 -17.07 -9.11
CA LEU A 210 -17.95 -15.90 -8.23
C LEU A 210 -19.33 -15.57 -7.64
N ILE A 211 -20.38 -15.55 -8.47
CA ILE A 211 -21.76 -15.30 -8.01
C ILE A 211 -22.21 -16.36 -6.99
N LEU A 212 -21.96 -17.65 -7.29
CA LEU A 212 -22.30 -18.70 -6.35
C LEU A 212 -21.51 -18.58 -5.05
N ALA A 213 -20.21 -18.25 -5.12
CA ALA A 213 -19.37 -18.04 -3.96
C ALA A 213 -19.88 -16.87 -3.09
N SER A 214 -20.37 -15.77 -3.69
CA SER A 214 -20.93 -14.66 -2.91
C SER A 214 -22.21 -15.04 -2.17
N ILE A 215 -23.04 -15.90 -2.76
CA ILE A 215 -24.25 -16.44 -2.12
C ILE A 215 -23.86 -17.35 -0.94
N VAL A 216 -22.94 -18.29 -1.18
CA VAL A 216 -22.45 -19.20 -0.13
C VAL A 216 -21.87 -18.40 1.03
N GLU A 217 -21.06 -17.37 0.76
CA GLU A 217 -20.45 -16.56 1.81
C GLU A 217 -21.50 -15.83 2.66
N LYS A 218 -22.58 -15.34 2.05
CA LYS A 218 -23.66 -14.66 2.78
C LYS A 218 -24.56 -15.59 3.58
N GLU A 219 -24.74 -16.83 3.15
CA GLU A 219 -25.47 -17.85 3.92
C GLU A 219 -24.64 -18.47 5.04
N THR A 220 -23.32 -18.38 4.95
CA THR A 220 -22.45 -19.06 5.88
C THR A 220 -22.38 -18.32 7.21
N GLY A 221 -23.01 -18.88 8.24
CA GLY A 221 -22.77 -18.46 9.62
C GLY A 221 -21.45 -19.00 10.20
N LYS A 222 -21.08 -20.25 9.87
CA LYS A 222 -19.87 -20.92 10.35
C LYS A 222 -18.99 -21.40 9.20
N PRO A 223 -17.66 -21.17 9.22
CA PRO A 223 -16.76 -21.61 8.14
C PRO A 223 -16.84 -23.09 7.77
N SER A 224 -17.13 -23.97 8.72
CA SER A 224 -17.29 -25.42 8.51
C SER A 224 -18.43 -25.77 7.54
N ASP A 225 -19.44 -24.91 7.44
CA ASP A 225 -20.69 -25.23 6.77
C ASP A 225 -20.63 -24.86 5.27
N ARG A 226 -19.62 -24.08 4.86
CA ARG A 226 -19.44 -23.60 3.47
C ARG A 226 -19.48 -24.72 2.43
N ALA A 227 -18.82 -25.84 2.70
CA ALA A 227 -18.76 -26.96 1.77
C ALA A 227 -20.13 -27.62 1.59
N GLN A 228 -20.89 -27.77 2.68
CA GLN A 228 -22.24 -28.34 2.64
C GLN A 228 -23.22 -27.40 1.93
N ILE A 229 -23.20 -26.11 2.26
CA ILE A 229 -24.04 -25.07 1.61
C ILE A 229 -23.72 -25.01 0.11
N GLY A 230 -22.44 -24.97 -0.25
CA GLY A 230 -21.99 -25.01 -1.65
C GLY A 230 -22.47 -26.25 -2.41
N GLY A 231 -22.44 -27.42 -1.75
CA GLY A 231 -22.97 -28.67 -2.29
C GLY A 231 -24.49 -28.62 -2.55
N VAL A 232 -25.27 -28.06 -1.61
CA VAL A 232 -26.73 -27.90 -1.76
C VAL A 232 -27.06 -27.03 -2.97
N PHE A 233 -26.45 -25.85 -3.09
CA PHE A 233 -26.72 -24.97 -4.23
C PHE A 233 -26.26 -25.56 -5.56
N THR A 234 -25.11 -26.24 -5.58
CA THR A 234 -24.62 -26.93 -6.78
C THR A 234 -25.60 -28.02 -7.23
N ASN A 235 -26.16 -28.79 -6.29
CA ASN A 235 -27.18 -29.81 -6.60
C ASN A 235 -28.48 -29.18 -7.13
N ARG A 236 -28.94 -28.07 -6.56
CA ARG A 236 -30.12 -27.34 -7.06
C ARG A 236 -29.91 -26.86 -8.50
N LEU A 237 -28.74 -26.27 -8.80
CA LEU A 237 -28.40 -25.84 -10.16
C LEU A 237 -28.41 -26.98 -11.16
N ARG A 238 -27.89 -28.16 -10.78
CA ARG A 238 -27.89 -29.36 -11.64
C ARG A 238 -29.30 -29.84 -11.98
N LEU A 239 -30.24 -29.69 -11.04
CA LEU A 239 -31.64 -30.07 -11.20
C LEU A 239 -32.51 -28.95 -11.81
N GLY A 240 -31.92 -27.80 -12.17
CA GLY A 240 -32.67 -26.65 -12.68
C GLY A 240 -33.60 -26.01 -11.65
N MET A 241 -33.37 -26.25 -10.35
CA MET A 241 -34.18 -25.69 -9.28
C MET A 241 -33.72 -24.27 -8.91
N PRO A 242 -34.65 -23.38 -8.53
CA PRO A 242 -34.29 -22.06 -8.01
C PRO A 242 -33.50 -22.18 -6.69
N LEU A 243 -32.52 -21.29 -6.49
CA LEU A 243 -31.67 -21.30 -5.30
C LEU A 243 -32.43 -20.91 -4.03
N GLN A 244 -33.36 -19.94 -4.14
CA GLN A 244 -34.25 -19.47 -3.05
C GLN A 244 -33.47 -19.13 -1.77
N THR A 245 -32.65 -18.09 -1.85
CA THR A 245 -31.74 -17.70 -0.77
C THR A 245 -31.92 -16.22 -0.41
N ASP A 246 -32.19 -15.98 0.86
CA ASP A 246 -32.54 -14.68 1.43
C ASP A 246 -31.53 -13.57 1.11
N PRO A 247 -30.19 -13.81 1.18
CA PRO A 247 -29.19 -12.83 0.75
C PRO A 247 -29.40 -12.23 -0.63
N THR A 248 -29.91 -12.99 -1.60
CA THR A 248 -30.16 -12.48 -2.96
C THR A 248 -31.36 -11.54 -3.01
N VAL A 249 -32.38 -11.81 -2.20
CA VAL A 249 -33.56 -10.94 -2.05
C VAL A 249 -33.15 -9.63 -1.38
N ILE A 250 -32.40 -9.72 -0.28
CA ILE A 250 -31.88 -8.54 0.45
C ILE A 250 -31.01 -7.69 -0.47
N TYR A 251 -30.09 -8.30 -1.24
CA TYR A 251 -29.27 -7.57 -2.21
C TYR A 251 -30.12 -6.88 -3.27
N GLY A 252 -31.16 -7.54 -3.79
CA GLY A 252 -32.09 -6.96 -4.76
C GLY A 252 -32.95 -5.82 -4.22
N LEU A 253 -33.28 -5.85 -2.92
CA LEU A 253 -33.99 -4.76 -2.24
C LEU A 253 -33.08 -3.53 -1.98
N GLY A 254 -31.77 -3.75 -1.83
CA GLY A 254 -30.79 -2.68 -1.65
C GLY A 254 -31.11 -1.81 -0.42
N THR A 255 -31.19 -0.50 -0.61
CA THR A 255 -31.50 0.47 0.47
C THR A 255 -32.94 0.43 0.96
N ARG A 256 -33.82 -0.35 0.32
CA ARG A 256 -35.23 -0.50 0.73
C ARG A 256 -35.44 -1.58 1.78
N PHE A 257 -34.41 -2.35 2.10
CA PHE A 257 -34.48 -3.38 3.13
C PHE A 257 -34.57 -2.73 4.52
N ASP A 258 -35.61 -3.07 5.28
CA ASP A 258 -35.92 -2.49 6.59
C ASP A 258 -35.49 -3.37 7.77
N GLY A 259 -34.82 -4.50 7.49
CA GLY A 259 -34.32 -5.43 8.49
C GLY A 259 -35.17 -6.69 8.66
N ASN A 260 -36.29 -6.82 7.94
CA ASN A 260 -37.14 -8.02 7.98
C ASN A 260 -37.47 -8.52 6.57
N LEU A 261 -37.48 -9.85 6.39
CA LEU A 261 -37.95 -10.52 5.17
C LEU A 261 -39.28 -11.22 5.43
#